data_AF-A0A336JYQ9-F1
#
_entry.id   AF-A0A336JYQ9-F1
#
_cell.length_a   1.000
_cell.length_b   1.000
_cell.length_c   1.000
_cell.angle_alpha   90.00
_cell.angle_beta   90.00
_cell.angle_gamma   90.00
#
_symmetry.space_group_name_H-M   'P 1'
#
loop_
_entity.id
_entity.type
_entity.pdbx_description
1 polymer ?
#
loop_
_entity_poly.entity_id
_entity_poly.type
_entity_poly.pdbx_seq_one_letter_code
_entity_poly.pdbx_strand_id
1 'polypeptide(L)'
;MATQSTKENVKNKNEIFNPEVQAIKEEFIKLHDMIPELISDDALKPLVDMIKGTDIDPVHFRNDLKLKIKKGLLEDYETLWRESNMEVNLHMLNSMKKQFEGQPPAWRPTGKTPEEQVRPIEHAINKKKLAYMEQLNKELQVELATIMPEVEANRDLMRSVLMQRSSTLQQLQNQNAYFQKISEDVKRLKRKVSEKIMEVTLAPNPYLKHLDNKEDES
;
A
#
# COMPACT_ATOMS: atom_id res chain seq x y z
N MET A 1 -3.28 0.46 -16.47
CA MET A 1 -4.71 0.63 -16.76
C MET A 1 -5.49 -0.46 -16.03
N ALA A 2 -6.03 -0.18 -14.84
CA ALA A 2 -6.94 -1.08 -14.13
C ALA A 2 -7.63 -0.31 -12.98
N THR A 3 -8.54 0.61 -13.31
CA THR A 3 -9.40 1.27 -12.32
C THR A 3 -10.80 1.47 -12.91
N GLN A 4 -11.46 0.36 -13.27
CA GLN A 4 -12.88 0.35 -13.63
C GLN A 4 -13.49 -1.00 -13.23
N SER A 5 -13.70 -1.25 -11.93
CA SER A 5 -14.61 -2.32 -11.49
C SER A 5 -14.99 -2.19 -10.02
N THR A 6 -15.57 -1.05 -9.62
CA THR A 6 -16.16 -0.92 -8.27
C THR A 6 -17.18 0.22 -8.13
N LYS A 7 -17.82 0.65 -9.22
CA LYS A 7 -18.82 1.75 -9.16
C LYS A 7 -20.23 1.37 -9.62
N GLU A 8 -20.54 0.08 -9.78
CA GLU A 8 -21.83 -0.32 -10.37
C GLU A 8 -22.81 -1.07 -9.46
N ASN A 9 -22.57 -1.20 -8.15
CA ASN A 9 -23.48 -1.96 -7.28
C ASN A 9 -24.13 -1.16 -6.14
N VAL A 10 -24.37 0.14 -6.34
CA VAL A 10 -25.13 1.00 -5.41
C VAL A 10 -26.35 1.63 -6.08
N LYS A 11 -26.87 1.01 -7.15
CA LYS A 11 -28.20 1.32 -7.66
C LYS A 11 -29.18 0.27 -7.16
N ASN A 12 -30.29 0.74 -6.59
CA ASN A 12 -31.43 0.00 -6.03
C ASN A 12 -31.30 -0.56 -4.62
N LYS A 13 -31.14 0.34 -3.63
CA LYS A 13 -31.48 0.04 -2.23
C LYS A 13 -33.00 0.03 -1.94
N ASN A 14 -33.86 0.43 -2.89
CA ASN A 14 -35.29 0.63 -2.66
C ASN A 14 -36.23 -0.18 -3.59
N GLU A 15 -35.74 -1.07 -4.46
CA GLU A 15 -36.60 -1.76 -5.47
C GLU A 15 -36.65 -3.29 -5.35
N ILE A 16 -36.11 -3.90 -4.29
CA ILE A 16 -36.08 -5.37 -4.16
C ILE A 16 -36.64 -5.78 -2.80
N PHE A 17 -37.87 -5.36 -2.49
CA PHE A 17 -38.60 -6.06 -1.44
C PHE A 17 -39.02 -7.40 -2.01
N ASN A 18 -38.26 -8.43 -1.65
CA ASN A 18 -38.45 -9.81 -2.08
C ASN A 18 -39.91 -10.22 -1.86
N PRO A 19 -40.67 -10.63 -2.90
CA PRO A 19 -42.06 -11.04 -2.76
C PRO A 19 -42.25 -12.16 -1.74
N GLU A 20 -41.23 -12.99 -1.52
CA GLU A 20 -41.25 -14.04 -0.49
C GLU A 20 -41.26 -13.46 0.94
N VAL A 21 -40.60 -12.33 1.19
CA VAL A 21 -40.58 -11.68 2.53
C VAL A 21 -41.93 -11.04 2.82
N GLN A 22 -42.54 -10.42 1.80
CA GLN A 22 -43.90 -9.89 1.92
C GLN A 22 -44.92 -11.02 2.11
N ALA A 23 -44.79 -12.13 1.39
CA ALA A 23 -45.64 -13.30 1.59
C ALA A 23 -45.55 -13.87 3.02
N ILE A 24 -44.35 -13.93 3.61
CA ILE A 24 -44.16 -14.35 5.00
C ILE A 24 -44.84 -13.36 5.96
N LYS A 25 -44.67 -12.04 5.75
CA LYS A 25 -45.32 -11.01 6.58
C LYS A 25 -46.84 -11.14 6.51
N GLU A 26 -47.39 -11.30 5.31
CA GLU A 26 -48.84 -11.49 5.09
C GLU A 26 -49.37 -12.76 5.75
N GLU A 27 -48.62 -13.86 5.71
CA GLU A 27 -48.99 -15.12 6.38
C GLU A 27 -49.04 -14.95 7.90
N PHE A 28 -48.08 -14.22 8.48
CA PHE A 28 -48.08 -13.88 9.91
C PHE A 28 -49.25 -12.98 10.30
N ILE A 29 -49.58 -11.97 9.49
CA ILE A 29 -50.74 -11.09 9.73
C ILE A 29 -52.05 -11.91 9.69
N LYS A 30 -52.18 -12.84 8.73
CA LYS A 30 -53.33 -13.75 8.67
C LYS A 30 -53.45 -14.62 9.91
N LEU A 31 -52.34 -15.13 10.45
CA LEU A 31 -52.35 -15.88 11.71
C LEU A 31 -52.80 -15.00 12.89
N HIS A 32 -52.34 -13.74 12.95
CA HIS A 32 -52.80 -12.78 13.95
C HIS A 32 -54.30 -12.46 13.84
N ASP A 33 -54.83 -12.40 12.61
CA ASP A 33 -56.26 -12.18 12.35
C ASP A 33 -57.15 -13.31 12.90
N MET A 34 -56.61 -14.52 13.04
CA MET A 34 -57.33 -15.69 13.57
C MET A 34 -57.32 -15.77 15.11
N ILE A 35 -56.41 -15.08 15.79
CA ILE A 35 -56.27 -15.14 17.26
C ILE A 35 -57.59 -14.81 17.99
N PRO A 36 -58.36 -13.78 17.62
CA PRO A 36 -59.61 -13.46 18.31
C PRO A 36 -60.68 -14.55 18.19
N GLU A 37 -60.65 -15.33 17.10
CA GLU A 37 -61.56 -16.46 16.88
C GLU A 37 -61.15 -17.67 17.72
N LEU A 38 -59.85 -17.80 18.04
CA LEU A 38 -59.31 -18.83 18.91
C LEU A 38 -59.54 -18.57 20.41
N ILE A 39 -59.93 -17.33 20.79
CA ILE A 39 -60.31 -17.01 22.16
C ILE A 39 -61.69 -17.59 22.43
N SER A 40 -61.72 -18.69 23.18
CA SER A 40 -62.96 -19.32 23.65
C SER A 40 -63.82 -18.33 24.44
N ASP A 41 -65.13 -18.38 24.20
CA ASP A 41 -66.10 -17.57 24.92
C ASP A 41 -66.11 -17.88 26.43
N ASP A 42 -65.71 -19.09 26.82
CA ASP A 42 -65.55 -19.46 28.23
C ASP A 42 -64.34 -18.77 28.88
N ALA A 43 -63.28 -18.48 28.10
CA ALA A 43 -62.12 -17.75 28.60
C ALA A 43 -62.45 -16.28 28.93
N LEU A 44 -63.44 -15.70 28.23
CA LEU A 44 -63.91 -14.34 28.46
C LEU A 44 -65.03 -14.25 29.50
N LYS A 45 -65.59 -15.37 29.92
CA LYS A 45 -66.72 -15.44 30.86
C LYS A 45 -66.46 -14.71 32.19
N PRO A 46 -65.28 -14.81 32.84
CA PRO A 46 -65.01 -14.07 34.07
C PRO A 46 -65.09 -12.55 33.90
N LEU A 47 -64.60 -12.02 32.76
CA LEU A 47 -64.64 -10.59 32.45
C LEU A 47 -66.06 -10.12 32.13
N VAL A 48 -66.84 -10.98 31.49
CA VAL A 48 -68.25 -10.71 31.17
C VAL A 48 -69.13 -10.79 32.42
N ASP A 49 -68.79 -11.67 33.35
CA ASP A 49 -69.48 -11.77 34.63
C ASP A 49 -69.25 -10.52 35.51
N MET A 50 -68.11 -9.84 35.37
CA MET A 50 -67.83 -8.57 36.08
C MET A 50 -68.71 -7.40 35.65
N ILE A 51 -69.24 -7.42 34.42
CA ILE A 51 -70.10 -6.34 33.90
C ILE A 51 -71.60 -6.67 34.05
N LYS A 52 -71.94 -7.84 34.61
CA LYS A 52 -73.34 -8.19 34.90
C LYS A 52 -73.93 -7.21 35.91
N GLY A 53 -75.05 -6.58 35.54
CA GLY A 53 -75.71 -5.54 36.33
C GLY A 53 -75.33 -4.11 35.96
N THR A 54 -74.50 -3.93 34.92
CA THR A 54 -74.29 -2.64 34.25
C THR A 54 -75.20 -2.51 33.02
N ASP A 55 -75.32 -1.29 32.47
CA ASP A 55 -76.06 -1.02 31.23
C ASP A 55 -75.31 -1.49 29.96
N ILE A 56 -74.15 -2.14 30.11
CA ILE A 56 -73.31 -2.57 28.99
C ILE A 56 -73.78 -3.93 28.48
N ASP A 57 -74.07 -4.02 27.17
CA ASP A 57 -74.39 -5.29 26.52
C ASP A 57 -73.18 -6.26 26.57
N PRO A 58 -73.31 -7.43 27.22
CA PRO A 58 -72.28 -8.46 27.29
C PRO A 58 -71.74 -8.92 25.93
N VAL A 59 -72.58 -8.94 24.90
CA VAL A 59 -72.16 -9.36 23.55
C VAL A 59 -71.30 -8.28 22.90
N HIS A 60 -71.73 -7.01 23.00
CA HIS A 60 -70.94 -5.88 22.53
C HIS A 60 -69.58 -5.79 23.23
N PHE A 61 -69.54 -5.96 24.55
CA PHE A 61 -68.30 -5.94 25.33
C PHE A 61 -67.31 -7.03 24.88
N ARG A 62 -67.79 -8.26 24.64
CA ARG A 62 -66.95 -9.36 24.14
C ARG A 62 -66.31 -9.04 22.80
N ASN A 63 -67.11 -8.54 21.87
CA ASN A 63 -66.63 -8.21 20.52
C ASN A 63 -65.62 -7.06 20.55
N ASP A 64 -65.87 -6.03 21.37
CA ASP A 64 -64.93 -4.92 21.55
C ASP A 64 -63.61 -5.38 22.20
N LEU A 65 -63.67 -6.27 23.19
CA LEU A 65 -62.49 -6.85 23.82
C LEU A 65 -61.66 -7.69 22.84
N LYS A 66 -62.31 -8.57 22.07
CA LYS A 66 -61.65 -9.37 21.02
C LYS A 66 -60.99 -8.45 19.98
N LEU A 67 -61.65 -7.37 19.58
CA LEU A 67 -61.11 -6.37 18.65
C LEU A 67 -59.92 -5.60 19.23
N LYS A 68 -59.97 -5.22 20.51
CA LYS A 68 -58.86 -4.55 21.20
C LYS A 68 -57.64 -5.44 21.32
N ILE A 69 -57.84 -6.71 21.69
CA ILE A 69 -56.76 -7.71 21.73
C ILE A 69 -56.13 -7.86 20.34
N LYS A 70 -56.96 -7.98 19.30
CA LYS A 70 -56.49 -8.05 17.90
C LYS A 70 -55.59 -6.87 17.54
N LYS A 71 -56.07 -5.64 17.80
CA LYS A 71 -55.36 -4.41 17.45
C LYS A 71 -54.05 -4.28 18.23
N GLY A 72 -54.07 -4.51 19.54
CA GLY A 72 -52.87 -4.43 20.37
C GLY A 72 -51.79 -5.42 19.92
N LEU A 73 -52.16 -6.68 19.66
CA LEU A 73 -51.21 -7.69 19.17
C LEU A 73 -50.63 -7.32 17.80
N LEU A 74 -51.43 -6.76 16.90
CA LEU A 74 -50.96 -6.34 15.58
C LEU A 74 -50.02 -5.13 15.67
N GLU A 75 -50.33 -4.17 16.55
CA GLU A 75 -49.47 -3.01 16.81
C GLU A 75 -48.13 -3.42 17.44
N ASP A 76 -48.15 -4.33 18.41
CA ASP A 76 -46.94 -4.90 19.01
C ASP A 76 -46.10 -5.65 17.97
N TYR A 77 -46.74 -6.45 17.11
CA TYR A 77 -46.08 -7.16 16.02
C TYR A 77 -45.43 -6.20 15.02
N GLU A 78 -46.17 -5.20 14.52
CA GLU A 78 -45.63 -4.21 13.57
C GLU A 78 -44.49 -3.40 14.17
N THR A 79 -44.56 -3.12 15.47
CA THR A 79 -43.48 -2.46 16.21
C THR A 79 -42.25 -3.36 16.26
N LEU A 80 -42.38 -4.61 16.71
CA LEU A 80 -41.29 -5.58 16.75
C LEU A 80 -40.67 -5.82 15.37
N TRP A 81 -41.50 -5.94 14.34
CA TRP A 81 -41.07 -6.15 12.95
C TRP A 81 -40.19 -4.99 12.47
N ARG A 82 -40.60 -3.76 12.77
CA ARG A 82 -39.91 -2.53 12.39
C ARG A 82 -38.63 -2.32 13.20
N GLU A 83 -38.72 -2.39 14.52
CA GLU A 83 -37.59 -2.15 15.42
C GLU A 83 -36.47 -3.17 15.24
N SER A 84 -36.83 -4.43 14.99
CA SER A 84 -35.85 -5.51 14.74
C SER A 84 -35.32 -5.50 13.30
N ASN A 85 -35.75 -4.55 12.44
CA ASN A 85 -35.42 -4.51 11.02
C ASN A 85 -35.63 -5.87 10.32
N MET A 86 -36.72 -6.58 10.65
CA MET A 86 -36.94 -7.97 10.22
C MET A 86 -36.91 -8.11 8.70
N GLU A 87 -37.47 -7.13 7.99
CA GLU A 87 -37.50 -7.12 6.54
C GLU A 87 -36.09 -7.15 5.92
N VAL A 88 -35.16 -6.35 6.43
CA VAL A 88 -33.76 -6.31 5.98
C VAL A 88 -33.05 -7.62 6.32
N ASN A 89 -33.25 -8.12 7.54
CA ASN A 89 -32.61 -9.36 8.01
C ASN A 89 -33.07 -10.57 7.19
N LEU A 90 -34.37 -10.70 6.92
CA LEU A 90 -34.93 -11.78 6.10
C LEU A 90 -34.49 -11.66 4.64
N HIS A 91 -34.43 -10.44 4.09
CA HIS A 91 -33.91 -10.22 2.75
C HIS A 91 -32.43 -10.65 2.64
N MET A 92 -31.60 -10.24 3.60
CA MET A 92 -30.18 -10.61 3.64
C MET A 92 -30.01 -12.12 3.77
N LEU A 93 -30.78 -12.76 4.66
CA LEU A 93 -30.75 -14.21 4.82
C LEU A 93 -31.13 -14.94 3.52
N ASN A 94 -32.16 -14.47 2.82
CA ASN A 94 -32.57 -15.10 1.57
C ASN A 94 -31.55 -14.87 0.44
N SER A 95 -30.94 -13.69 0.39
CA SER A 95 -29.85 -13.40 -0.55
C SER A 95 -28.65 -14.31 -0.30
N MET A 96 -28.28 -14.52 0.97
CA MET A 96 -27.23 -15.49 1.33
C MET A 96 -27.64 -16.92 0.94
N LYS A 97 -28.87 -17.33 1.24
CA LYS A 97 -29.37 -18.66 0.85
C LYS A 97 -29.22 -18.89 -0.66
N LYS A 98 -29.62 -17.93 -1.50
CA LYS A 98 -29.51 -18.00 -2.97
C LYS A 98 -28.05 -17.98 -3.44
N GLN A 99 -27.21 -17.12 -2.85
CA GLN A 99 -25.79 -17.00 -3.21
C GLN A 99 -25.00 -18.30 -2.94
N PHE A 100 -25.36 -19.01 -1.87
CA PHE A 100 -24.69 -20.23 -1.43
C PHE A 100 -25.49 -21.51 -1.75
N GLU A 101 -26.53 -21.42 -2.58
CA GLU A 101 -27.32 -22.57 -3.00
C GLU A 101 -26.44 -23.58 -3.76
N GLY A 102 -26.51 -24.85 -3.36
CA GLY A 102 -25.69 -25.92 -3.93
C GLY A 102 -24.21 -25.93 -3.49
N GLN A 103 -23.79 -25.00 -2.62
CA GLN A 103 -22.44 -25.02 -2.04
C GLN A 103 -22.35 -26.06 -0.90
N PRO A 104 -21.14 -26.62 -0.66
CA PRO A 104 -20.91 -27.51 0.47
C PRO A 104 -21.27 -26.83 1.79
N PRO A 105 -21.62 -27.62 2.83
CA PRO A 105 -22.10 -27.07 4.10
C PRO A 105 -21.14 -26.01 4.64
N ALA A 106 -21.68 -24.82 4.89
CA ALA A 106 -20.94 -23.72 5.48
C ALA A 106 -20.36 -24.14 6.84
N TRP A 107 -19.19 -23.58 7.17
CA TRP A 107 -18.57 -23.77 8.47
C TRP A 107 -19.55 -23.42 9.58
N ARG A 108 -19.66 -24.28 10.60
CA ARG A 108 -20.47 -24.06 11.80
C ARG A 108 -19.57 -23.89 13.02
N PRO A 109 -19.97 -23.10 14.02
CA PRO A 109 -19.27 -23.08 15.31
C PRO A 109 -19.22 -24.50 15.89
N THR A 110 -18.03 -25.06 15.96
CA THR A 110 -17.79 -26.47 16.34
C THR A 110 -17.57 -26.65 17.84
N GLY A 111 -17.86 -25.63 18.65
CA GLY A 111 -17.48 -25.57 20.07
C GLY A 111 -15.97 -25.36 20.31
N LYS A 112 -15.22 -25.13 19.23
CA LYS A 112 -13.78 -24.84 19.25
C LYS A 112 -13.48 -23.45 19.78
N THR A 113 -12.26 -23.26 20.27
CA THR A 113 -11.76 -21.97 20.78
C THR A 113 -11.82 -20.88 19.71
N PRO A 114 -12.05 -19.60 20.05
CA PRO A 114 -12.10 -18.50 19.08
C PRO A 114 -10.89 -18.48 18.12
N GLU A 115 -9.71 -18.78 18.62
CA GLU A 115 -8.46 -18.84 17.85
C GLU A 115 -8.53 -19.89 16.73
N GLU A 116 -9.11 -21.06 17.01
CA GLU A 116 -9.29 -22.11 16.01
C GLU A 116 -10.37 -21.78 14.97
N GLN A 117 -11.36 -20.95 15.34
CA GLN A 117 -12.40 -20.50 14.42
C GLN A 117 -11.86 -19.44 13.44
N VAL A 118 -10.89 -18.63 13.86
CA VAL A 118 -10.30 -17.55 13.06
C VAL A 118 -9.15 -18.02 12.17
N ARG A 119 -8.47 -19.12 12.55
CA ARG A 119 -7.32 -19.68 11.80
C ARG A 119 -7.53 -19.83 10.28
N PRO A 120 -8.67 -20.31 9.76
CA PRO A 120 -8.89 -20.40 8.32
C PRO A 120 -8.87 -19.04 7.62
N ILE A 121 -9.40 -18.00 8.26
CA ILE A 121 -9.43 -16.63 7.74
C ILE A 121 -8.00 -16.07 7.71
N GLU A 122 -7.26 -16.22 8.80
CA GLU A 122 -5.85 -15.81 8.88
C GLU A 122 -4.99 -16.50 7.82
N HIS A 123 -5.18 -17.82 7.65
CA HIS A 123 -4.47 -18.58 6.65
C HIS A 123 -4.76 -18.07 5.23
N ALA A 124 -6.02 -17.75 4.91
CA ALA A 124 -6.39 -17.17 3.62
C ALA A 124 -5.75 -15.79 3.39
N ILE A 125 -5.71 -14.95 4.43
CA ILE A 125 -5.06 -13.63 4.38
C ILE A 125 -3.55 -13.79 4.16
N ASN A 126 -2.90 -14.65 4.95
CA ASN A 126 -1.46 -14.88 4.87
C ASN A 126 -1.06 -15.46 3.51
N LYS A 127 -1.87 -16.36 2.93
CA LYS A 127 -1.66 -16.86 1.57
C LYS A 127 -1.69 -15.75 0.53
N LYS A 128 -2.64 -14.82 0.62
CA LYS A 128 -2.71 -13.65 -0.28
C LYS A 128 -1.50 -12.73 -0.10
N LYS A 129 -1.11 -12.45 1.14
CA LYS A 129 0.09 -11.65 1.43
C LYS A 129 1.35 -12.30 0.86
N LEU A 130 1.51 -13.61 1.02
CA LEU A 130 2.65 -14.34 0.48
C LEU A 130 2.71 -14.24 -1.04
N ALA A 131 1.58 -14.48 -1.73
CA ALA A 131 1.52 -14.36 -3.19
C ALA A 131 1.88 -12.95 -3.69
N TYR A 132 1.44 -11.91 -2.98
CA TYR A 132 1.81 -10.54 -3.29
C TYR A 132 3.30 -10.27 -3.11
N MET A 133 3.89 -10.72 -2.00
CA MET A 133 5.32 -10.56 -1.74
C MET A 133 6.18 -11.33 -2.74
N GLU A 134 5.74 -12.52 -3.15
CA GLU A 134 6.40 -13.29 -4.22
C GLU A 134 6.37 -12.56 -5.56
N GLN A 135 5.24 -11.93 -5.89
CA GLN A 135 5.14 -11.12 -7.11
C GLN A 135 6.10 -9.92 -7.04
N LEU A 136 6.09 -9.17 -5.93
CA LEU A 136 6.97 -8.02 -5.74
C LEU A 136 8.45 -8.41 -5.85
N ASN A 137 8.84 -9.54 -5.25
CA ASN A 137 10.21 -10.04 -5.35
C ASN A 137 10.60 -10.38 -6.80
N LYS A 138 9.68 -10.95 -7.60
CA LYS A 138 9.95 -11.20 -9.02
C LYS A 138 10.14 -9.90 -9.80
N GLU A 139 9.30 -8.90 -9.55
CA GLU A 139 9.42 -7.58 -10.19
C GLU A 139 10.77 -6.93 -9.86
N LEU A 140 11.18 -6.95 -8.59
CA LEU A 140 12.48 -6.43 -8.15
C LEU A 140 13.66 -7.21 -8.77
N GLN A 141 13.56 -8.53 -8.92
CA GLN A 141 14.59 -9.32 -9.58
C GLN A 141 14.78 -8.94 -11.05
N VAL A 142 13.68 -8.68 -11.76
CA VAL A 142 13.71 -8.23 -13.16
C VAL A 142 14.33 -6.83 -13.27
N GLU A 143 13.94 -5.92 -12.40
CA GLU A 143 14.49 -4.56 -12.37
C GLU A 143 15.99 -4.58 -12.07
N LEU A 144 16.42 -5.38 -11.08
CA LEU A 144 17.82 -5.54 -10.73
C LEU A 144 18.63 -6.16 -11.89
N ALA A 145 18.08 -7.17 -12.58
CA ALA A 145 18.71 -7.75 -13.75
C ALA A 145 18.88 -6.76 -14.91
N THR A 146 18.04 -5.72 -14.96
CA THR A 146 18.09 -4.66 -15.98
C THR A 146 19.15 -3.61 -15.64
N ILE A 147 19.25 -3.21 -14.36
CA ILE A 147 20.15 -2.13 -13.92
C ILE A 147 21.60 -2.63 -13.72
N MET A 148 21.78 -3.90 -13.31
CA MET A 148 23.11 -4.47 -13.03
C MET A 148 24.11 -4.33 -14.20
N PRO A 149 23.75 -4.63 -15.46
CA PRO A 149 24.64 -4.44 -16.61
C PRO A 149 25.10 -3.00 -16.79
N GLU A 150 24.22 -2.01 -16.57
CA GLU A 150 24.59 -0.60 -16.69
C GLU A 150 25.59 -0.17 -15.61
N VAL A 151 25.38 -0.67 -14.38
CA VAL A 151 26.31 -0.45 -13.27
C VAL A 151 27.68 -1.07 -13.57
N GLU A 152 27.70 -2.27 -14.14
CA GLU A 152 28.95 -2.94 -14.54
C GLU A 152 29.66 -2.20 -15.67
N ALA A 153 28.94 -1.77 -16.71
CA ALA A 153 29.49 -0.97 -17.80
C ALA A 153 30.11 0.35 -17.28
N ASN A 154 29.43 1.03 -16.36
CA ASN A 154 29.95 2.25 -15.72
C ASN A 154 31.22 1.99 -14.88
N ARG A 155 31.27 0.85 -14.16
CA ARG A 155 32.48 0.44 -13.42
C ARG A 155 33.66 0.21 -14.37
N ASP A 156 33.43 -0.42 -15.50
CA ASP A 156 34.48 -0.69 -16.48
C ASP A 156 34.96 0.59 -17.18
N LEU A 157 34.04 1.49 -17.52
CA LEU A 157 34.39 2.82 -18.02
C LEU A 157 35.27 3.57 -17.02
N MET A 158 34.90 3.58 -15.74
CA MET A 158 35.67 4.26 -14.71
C MET A 158 37.07 3.65 -14.54
N ARG A 159 37.20 2.33 -14.59
CA ARG A 159 38.51 1.65 -14.58
C ARG A 159 39.38 2.08 -15.77
N SER A 160 38.81 2.12 -16.98
CA SER A 160 39.51 2.56 -18.19
C SER A 160 40.02 4.00 -18.06
N VAL A 161 39.17 4.92 -17.61
CA VAL A 161 39.55 6.33 -17.39
C VAL A 161 40.67 6.46 -16.35
N LEU A 162 40.60 5.68 -15.25
CA LEU A 162 41.66 5.69 -14.23
C LEU A 162 42.99 5.17 -14.78
N MET A 163 42.97 4.11 -15.59
CA MET A 163 44.18 3.60 -16.24
C MET A 163 44.78 4.62 -17.21
N GLN A 164 43.96 5.26 -18.04
CA GLN A 164 44.40 6.32 -18.94
C GLN A 164 45.04 7.47 -18.18
N ARG A 165 44.36 7.96 -17.12
CA ARG A 165 44.89 9.02 -16.25
C ARG A 165 46.24 8.65 -15.65
N SER A 166 46.37 7.42 -15.14
CA SER A 166 47.64 6.93 -14.56
C SER A 166 48.76 6.94 -15.60
N SER A 167 48.50 6.46 -16.81
CA SER A 167 49.47 6.45 -17.92
C SER A 167 49.90 7.87 -18.30
N THR A 168 48.95 8.80 -18.47
CA THR A 168 49.24 10.20 -18.79
C THR A 168 50.06 10.87 -17.68
N LEU A 169 49.73 10.63 -16.41
CA LEU A 169 50.51 11.17 -15.29
C LEU A 169 51.96 10.67 -15.31
N GLN A 170 52.17 9.39 -15.60
CA GLN A 170 53.51 8.82 -15.72
C GLN A 170 54.28 9.45 -16.90
N GLN A 171 53.63 9.67 -18.04
CA GLN A 171 54.23 10.37 -19.19
C GLN A 171 54.65 11.80 -18.83
N LEU A 172 53.78 12.55 -18.14
CA LEU A 172 54.09 13.91 -17.68
C LEU A 172 55.23 13.94 -16.67
N GLN A 173 55.28 12.98 -15.74
CA GLN A 173 56.40 12.83 -14.81
C GLN A 173 57.73 12.59 -15.55
N ASN A 174 57.72 11.70 -16.55
CA ASN A 174 58.91 11.41 -17.36
C ASN A 174 59.35 12.65 -18.16
N GLN A 175 58.41 13.38 -18.77
CA GLN A 175 58.72 14.63 -19.49
C GLN A 175 59.28 15.70 -18.55
N ASN A 176 58.69 15.87 -17.36
CA ASN A 176 59.18 16.82 -16.38
C ASN A 176 60.61 16.49 -15.93
N ALA A 177 60.91 15.21 -15.65
CA ALA A 177 62.26 14.76 -15.32
C ALA A 177 63.26 15.05 -16.46
N TYR A 178 62.85 14.84 -17.72
CA TYR A 178 63.66 15.19 -18.88
C TYR A 178 63.93 16.69 -18.99
N PHE A 179 62.92 17.54 -18.80
CA PHE A 179 63.08 19.00 -18.81
C PHE A 179 63.98 19.49 -17.67
N GLN A 180 63.87 18.90 -16.48
CA GLN A 180 64.76 19.21 -15.36
C GLN A 180 66.21 18.93 -15.73
N LYS A 181 66.48 17.76 -16.34
CA LYS A 181 67.82 17.40 -16.82
C LYS A 181 68.36 18.40 -17.86
N ILE A 182 67.56 18.77 -18.86
CA ILE A 182 67.95 19.80 -19.84
C ILE A 182 68.25 21.13 -19.14
N SER A 183 67.41 21.54 -18.19
CA SER A 183 67.61 22.79 -17.45
C SER A 183 68.95 22.80 -16.70
N GLU A 184 69.32 21.68 -16.08
CA GLU A 184 70.61 21.50 -15.42
C GLU A 184 71.78 21.56 -16.41
N ASP A 185 71.67 20.89 -17.56
CA ASP A 185 72.67 20.93 -18.62
C ASP A 185 72.87 22.35 -19.17
N VAL A 186 71.77 23.08 -19.41
CA VAL A 186 71.80 24.49 -19.82
C VAL A 186 72.46 25.36 -18.77
N LYS A 187 72.13 25.19 -17.47
CA LYS A 187 72.78 25.91 -16.36
C LYS A 187 74.28 25.60 -16.30
N ARG A 188 74.68 24.35 -16.55
CA ARG A 188 76.08 23.93 -16.59
C ARG A 188 76.82 24.55 -17.78
N LEU A 189 76.23 24.53 -18.97
CA LEU A 189 76.79 25.17 -20.16
C LEU A 189 76.94 26.68 -19.98
N LYS A 190 75.92 27.34 -19.41
CA LYS A 190 75.97 28.77 -19.11
C LYS A 190 77.15 29.12 -18.18
N ARG A 191 77.38 28.33 -17.13
CA ARG A 191 78.55 28.48 -16.25
C ARG A 191 79.87 28.36 -17.01
N LYS A 192 80.04 27.31 -17.82
CA LYS A 192 81.24 27.11 -18.64
C LYS A 192 81.49 28.27 -19.62
N VAL A 193 80.44 28.78 -20.26
CA VAL A 193 80.55 29.94 -21.16
C VAL A 193 80.98 31.18 -20.39
N SER A 194 80.38 31.45 -19.22
CA SER A 194 80.78 32.57 -18.36
C SER A 194 82.23 32.47 -17.89
N GLU A 195 82.69 31.27 -17.49
CA GLU A 195 84.09 30.99 -17.15
C GLU A 195 85.01 31.29 -18.35
N LYS A 196 84.66 30.80 -19.55
CA LYS A 196 85.45 31.03 -20.76
C LYS A 196 85.51 32.50 -21.17
N ILE A 197 84.41 33.23 -21.04
CA ILE A 197 84.39 34.68 -21.29
C ILE A 197 85.33 35.39 -20.31
N MET A 198 85.31 35.03 -19.01
CA MET A 198 86.22 35.60 -18.02
C MET A 198 87.69 35.27 -18.31
N GLU A 199 88.01 34.05 -18.74
CA GLU A 199 89.36 33.71 -19.19
C GLU A 199 89.84 34.58 -20.36
N VAL A 200 88.94 34.90 -21.30
CA VAL A 200 89.26 35.73 -22.47
C VAL A 200 89.38 37.21 -22.09
N THR A 201 88.54 37.73 -21.20
CA THR A 201 88.57 39.14 -20.79
C THR A 201 89.65 39.45 -19.76
N LEU A 202 90.11 38.47 -18.98
CA LEU A 202 91.23 38.60 -18.03
C LEU A 202 92.59 38.14 -18.62
N ALA A 203 92.61 37.62 -19.86
CA ALA A 203 93.86 37.34 -20.55
C ALA A 203 94.66 38.66 -20.71
N PRO A 204 95.96 38.68 -20.39
CA PRO A 204 96.78 39.87 -20.57
C PRO A 204 96.69 40.33 -22.02
N ASN A 205 96.24 41.56 -22.25
CA ASN A 205 96.21 42.13 -23.59
C ASN A 205 97.64 42.08 -24.15
N PRO A 206 97.92 41.28 -25.19
CA PRO A 206 99.28 41.11 -25.71
C PRO A 206 99.85 42.43 -26.24
N TYR A 207 99.02 43.46 -26.45
CA TYR A 207 99.44 44.79 -26.89
C TYR A 207 99.85 45.75 -25.76
N LEU A 208 99.66 45.39 -24.48
CA LEU A 208 100.07 46.24 -23.34
C LEU A 208 101.46 45.91 -22.78
N LYS A 209 102.13 44.87 -23.27
CA LYS A 209 103.48 44.48 -22.80
C LYS A 209 104.61 45.46 -23.14
N HIS A 210 104.33 46.51 -23.92
CA HIS A 210 105.35 47.43 -24.42
C HIS A 210 105.31 48.83 -23.77
N LEU A 211 104.49 49.06 -22.74
CA LEU A 211 104.30 50.40 -22.16
C LEU A 211 104.99 50.63 -20.81
N ASP A 212 105.52 49.60 -20.12
CA ASP A 212 106.14 49.76 -18.79
C ASP A 212 107.69 49.82 -18.78
N ASN A 213 108.34 49.85 -19.94
CA ASN A 213 109.80 50.06 -20.04
C ASN A 213 110.13 51.42 -20.67
N LYS A 214 109.75 52.50 -19.98
CA LYS A 214 110.34 53.84 -20.18
C LYS A 214 110.44 54.51 -18.82
N GLU A 215 111.54 54.25 -18.14
CA GLU A 215 112.20 55.14 -17.18
C GLU A 215 113.39 54.35 -16.63
N ASP A 216 114.54 54.48 -17.28
CA ASP A 216 115.88 54.60 -16.68
C ASP A 216 116.97 54.46 -17.77
N GLU A 217 118.07 55.18 -17.56
CA GLU A 217 119.28 55.36 -18.40
C GLU A 217 119.15 56.53 -19.42
N SER A 218 119.75 57.74 -19.27
CA SER A 218 120.95 58.23 -18.55
C SER A 218 122.22 57.42 -18.75
#